data_AF-A0A2N6L3P1-F1
#
_entry.id   AF-A0A2N6L3P1-F1
#
_cell.length_a   1.000
_cell.length_b   1.000
_cell.length_c   1.000
_cell.angle_alpha   90.00
_cell.angle_beta   90.00
_cell.angle_gamma   90.00
#
_symmetry.space_group_name_H-M   'P 1'
#
loop_
_entity.id
_entity.type
_entity.pdbx_description
1 polymer ?
#
loop_
_entity_poly.entity_id
_entity_poly.type
_entity_poly.pdbx_seq_one_letter_code
_entity_poly.pdbx_strand_id
1 'polypeptide(L)'
;MKESNPQLINGVPVIGIVIVSHSRRLAEGVRELALQMVQGHVPIAIAAGIDDPANPLGTDAMQVYEAIASVYSDDGVLVLMDLGSAFMSAEMALEFLPSEQQQHIYLCAAPLVEGAIAAVVAAASSSDIQRVITEAQGALVAKATQLGLDESHLSLVISEEPMINDKGHTSQIRLTVSNRFGLHARPAAQFVSCAARFQSQIQVRNITKGSEFVRADSINQVAMLGVRQGDEIVITATGSDAEEALAALQTLITSNFGEDNTPPHHPITPSPHLPIAPSPHLPTSLQGIPASPGIAI
;
A
#
# COMPACT_ATOMS: atom_id res chain seq x y z
N MET A 1 16.80 -9.28 29.82
CA MET A 1 16.79 -9.74 28.41
C MET A 1 17.10 -8.52 27.58
N LYS A 2 18.09 -8.57 26.68
CA LYS A 2 18.44 -7.42 25.83
C LYS A 2 17.28 -7.18 24.87
N GLU A 3 16.59 -6.06 25.01
CA GLU A 3 15.70 -5.54 23.99
C GLU A 3 16.51 -5.31 22.72
N SER A 4 16.08 -5.92 21.63
CA SER A 4 16.65 -5.74 20.30
C SER A 4 16.43 -4.29 19.89
N ASN A 5 17.52 -3.53 19.77
CA ASN A 5 17.49 -2.19 19.19
C ASN A 5 16.91 -2.28 17.75
N PRO A 6 15.81 -1.58 17.42
CA PRO A 6 15.11 -1.70 16.13
C PRO A 6 15.92 -1.19 14.93
N GLN A 7 17.13 -0.66 15.14
CA GLN A 7 17.98 -0.08 14.11
C GLN A 7 18.31 -1.02 12.94
N LEU A 8 18.22 -2.34 13.09
CA LEU A 8 18.60 -3.30 12.04
C LEU A 8 17.76 -4.58 12.09
N ILE A 9 17.03 -4.88 11.00
CA ILE A 9 16.52 -6.22 10.71
C ILE A 9 17.38 -6.79 9.59
N ASN A 10 18.13 -7.87 9.88
CA ASN A 10 19.06 -8.50 8.93
C ASN A 10 20.16 -7.59 8.36
N GLY A 11 20.51 -6.50 9.04
CA GLY A 11 21.58 -5.59 8.59
C GLY A 11 21.17 -4.61 7.47
N VAL A 12 19.88 -4.52 7.16
CA VAL A 12 19.35 -3.57 6.18
C VAL A 12 18.76 -2.35 6.91
N PRO A 13 19.17 -1.13 6.55
CA PRO A 13 18.57 0.11 7.06
C PRO A 13 17.09 0.17 6.64
N VAL A 14 16.16 0.45 7.55
CA VAL A 14 14.72 0.43 7.23
C VAL A 14 14.05 1.70 7.71
N ILE A 15 13.41 2.39 6.76
CA ILE A 15 12.54 3.52 7.03
C ILE A 15 11.36 3.03 7.89
N GLY A 16 11.17 3.67 9.04
CA GLY A 16 10.03 3.42 9.92
C GLY A 16 8.77 4.08 9.39
N ILE A 17 7.62 3.42 9.52
CA ILE A 17 6.31 4.00 9.19
C ILE A 17 5.49 4.12 10.48
N VAL A 18 4.93 5.30 10.73
CA VAL A 18 3.99 5.53 11.84
C VAL A 18 2.63 5.91 11.28
N ILE A 19 1.60 5.17 11.66
CA ILE A 19 0.22 5.47 11.34
C ILE A 19 -0.44 6.15 12.54
N VAL A 20 -0.82 7.41 12.38
CA VAL A 20 -1.55 8.20 13.37
C VAL A 20 -3.01 8.33 12.97
N SER A 21 -3.93 7.89 13.82
CA SER A 21 -5.36 8.00 13.52
C SER A 21 -6.20 8.21 14.76
N HIS A 22 -7.34 8.87 14.61
CA HIS A 22 -8.36 8.94 15.65
C HIS A 22 -8.92 7.56 16.01
N SER A 23 -8.95 6.64 15.05
CA SER A 23 -9.56 5.32 15.20
C SER A 23 -8.49 4.24 15.18
N ARG A 24 -8.31 3.55 16.32
CA ARG A 24 -7.42 2.39 16.42
C ARG A 24 -7.77 1.32 15.39
N ARG A 25 -9.06 1.07 15.17
CA ARG A 25 -9.55 0.11 14.16
C ARG A 25 -9.16 0.51 12.74
N LEU A 26 -9.19 1.81 12.41
CA LEU A 26 -8.76 2.30 11.10
C LEU A 26 -7.25 2.10 10.93
N ALA A 27 -6.45 2.54 11.91
CA ALA A 27 -5.00 2.37 11.85
C ALA A 27 -4.57 0.90 11.74
N GLU A 28 -5.21 0.01 12.51
CA GLU A 28 -4.98 -1.44 12.44
C GLU A 28 -5.33 -2.00 11.07
N GLY A 29 -6.47 -1.61 10.51
CA GLY A 29 -6.89 -2.02 9.17
C GLY A 29 -5.94 -1.51 8.08
N VAL A 30 -5.45 -0.27 8.19
CA VAL A 30 -4.45 0.28 7.26
C VAL A 30 -3.13 -0.50 7.35
N ARG A 31 -2.63 -0.76 8.57
CA ARG A 31 -1.44 -1.58 8.78
C ARG A 31 -1.61 -2.99 8.20
N GLU A 32 -2.76 -3.62 8.46
CA GLU A 32 -3.08 -4.95 7.93
C GLU A 32 -3.03 -4.96 6.40
N LEU A 33 -3.70 -4.00 5.75
CA LEU A 33 -3.69 -3.87 4.29
C LEU A 33 -2.28 -3.64 3.75
N ALA A 34 -1.50 -2.75 4.37
CA ALA A 34 -0.15 -2.45 3.91
C ALA A 34 0.79 -3.65 4.03
N LEU A 35 0.72 -4.41 5.14
CA LEU A 35 1.52 -5.63 5.34
C LEU A 35 1.19 -6.73 4.32
N GLN A 36 -0.04 -6.78 3.80
CA GLN A 36 -0.42 -7.73 2.75
C GLN A 36 0.19 -7.40 1.38
N MET A 37 0.79 -6.21 1.21
CA MET A 37 1.35 -5.77 -0.07
C MET A 37 2.83 -6.12 -0.25
N VAL A 38 3.54 -6.45 0.83
CA VAL A 38 4.99 -6.68 0.81
C VAL A 38 5.36 -8.05 1.36
N GLN A 39 6.33 -8.70 0.72
CA GLN A 39 6.92 -9.96 1.21
C GLN A 39 8.22 -9.62 1.97
N GLY A 40 8.10 -8.93 3.11
CA GLY A 40 9.24 -8.43 3.87
C GLY A 40 8.80 -7.74 5.17
N HIS A 41 9.77 -7.24 5.94
CA HIS A 41 9.49 -6.54 7.19
C HIS A 41 9.80 -5.05 7.05
N VAL A 42 8.75 -4.24 6.97
CA VAL A 42 8.82 -2.79 7.18
C VAL A 42 8.37 -2.52 8.61
N PRO A 43 9.15 -1.82 9.45
CA PRO A 43 8.72 -1.41 10.78
C PRO A 43 7.51 -0.48 10.67
N ILE A 44 6.36 -0.93 11.19
CA ILE A 44 5.13 -0.13 11.20
C ILE A 44 4.60 -0.05 12.63
N ALA A 45 4.54 1.16 13.18
CA ALA A 45 3.91 1.45 14.47
C ALA A 45 2.59 2.20 14.29
N ILE A 46 1.72 2.07 15.29
CA ILE A 46 0.40 2.71 15.32
C ILE A 46 0.33 3.59 16.57
N ALA A 47 -0.09 4.83 16.40
CA ALA A 47 -0.53 5.70 17.48
C ALA A 47 -1.98 6.12 17.19
N ALA A 48 -2.94 5.47 17.85
CA ALA A 48 -4.34 5.69 17.49
C ALA A 48 -5.31 5.46 18.64
N GLY A 49 -6.34 6.30 18.68
CA GLY A 49 -7.32 6.34 19.75
C GLY A 49 -6.76 6.93 21.05
N ILE A 50 -7.64 7.11 22.02
CA ILE A 50 -7.31 7.51 23.39
C ILE A 50 -7.83 6.47 24.38
N ASP A 51 -7.27 6.45 25.59
CA ASP A 51 -7.64 5.50 26.64
C ASP A 51 -8.92 5.92 27.38
N ASP A 52 -9.98 6.19 26.62
CA ASP A 52 -11.34 6.40 27.10
C ASP A 52 -12.26 5.32 26.50
N PRO A 53 -12.69 4.30 27.28
CA PRO A 53 -13.60 3.25 26.80
C PRO A 53 -14.96 3.77 26.32
N ALA A 54 -15.43 4.92 26.81
CA ALA A 54 -16.69 5.51 26.40
C ALA A 54 -16.54 6.33 25.10
N ASN A 55 -15.39 6.98 24.91
CA ASN A 55 -15.09 7.79 23.73
C ASN A 55 -13.68 7.50 23.20
N PRO A 56 -13.45 6.33 22.59
CA PRO A 56 -12.09 5.88 22.26
C PRO A 56 -11.47 6.62 21.06
N LEU A 57 -12.22 7.49 20.39
CA LEU A 57 -11.75 8.25 19.24
C LEU A 57 -10.94 9.47 19.69
N GLY A 58 -9.70 9.57 19.21
CA GLY A 58 -8.82 10.65 19.56
C GLY A 58 -7.37 10.35 19.19
N THR A 59 -6.48 11.29 19.48
CA THR A 59 -5.03 11.11 19.31
C THR A 59 -4.32 11.62 20.56
N ASP A 60 -3.16 11.03 20.85
CA ASP A 60 -2.37 11.32 22.04
C ASP A 60 -0.90 11.51 21.62
N ALA A 61 -0.30 12.64 21.98
CA ALA A 61 1.07 12.98 21.57
C ALA A 61 2.13 12.02 22.15
N MET A 62 1.90 11.47 23.35
CA MET A 62 2.83 10.50 23.95
C MET A 62 2.78 9.16 23.21
N GLN A 63 1.59 8.67 22.84
CA GLN A 63 1.47 7.49 21.98
C GLN A 63 2.16 7.70 20.63
N VAL A 64 2.09 8.90 20.03
CA VAL A 64 2.80 9.21 18.78
C VAL A 64 4.31 9.21 18.98
N TYR A 65 4.80 9.83 20.04
CA TYR A 65 6.22 9.81 20.40
C TYR A 65 6.74 8.38 20.60
N GLU A 66 6.01 7.55 21.36
CA GLU A 66 6.37 6.15 21.60
C GLU A 66 6.37 5.33 20.29
N ALA A 67 5.37 5.55 19.43
CA ALA A 67 5.30 4.90 18.12
C ALA A 67 6.52 5.27 17.26
N ILE A 68 6.87 6.57 17.17
CA ILE A 68 8.06 7.03 16.45
C ILE A 68 9.32 6.38 17.02
N ALA A 69 9.51 6.44 18.33
CA ALA A 69 10.68 5.87 19.00
C ALA A 69 10.83 4.36 18.74
N SER A 70 9.71 3.63 18.64
CA SER A 70 9.72 2.17 18.41
C SER A 70 10.17 1.75 17.01
N VAL A 71 10.08 2.63 16.01
CA VAL A 71 10.45 2.35 14.62
C VAL A 71 11.59 3.24 14.10
N TYR A 72 12.20 4.04 14.98
CA TYR A 72 13.24 4.99 14.60
C TYR A 72 14.50 4.30 14.04
N SER A 73 15.02 4.87 12.95
CA SER A 73 16.33 4.59 12.36
C SER A 73 16.91 5.88 11.76
N ASP A 74 18.20 5.88 11.43
CA ASP A 74 18.85 7.05 10.81
C ASP A 74 18.43 7.26 9.34
N ASP A 75 17.78 6.27 8.70
CA ASP A 75 17.16 6.43 7.37
C ASP A 75 15.83 7.19 7.45
N GLY A 76 15.25 7.29 8.64
CA GLY A 76 14.11 8.15 8.94
C GLY A 76 12.80 7.43 9.20
N VAL A 77 11.83 8.23 9.64
CA VAL A 77 10.48 7.80 9.98
C VAL A 77 9.47 8.65 9.21
N LEU A 78 8.60 8.00 8.45
CA LEU A 78 7.46 8.64 7.79
C LEU A 78 6.21 8.51 8.66
N VAL A 79 5.61 9.63 9.03
CA VAL A 79 4.38 9.70 9.82
C VAL A 79 3.21 10.03 8.90
N LEU A 80 2.21 9.15 8.84
CA LEU A 80 0.97 9.32 8.08
C LEU A 80 -0.18 9.58 9.04
N MET A 81 -1.00 10.57 8.74
CA MET A 81 -2.09 11.01 9.64
C MET A 81 -3.43 11.08 8.91
N ASP A 82 -4.55 10.97 9.64
CA ASP A 82 -5.90 11.10 9.07
C ASP A 82 -6.41 12.56 9.01
N LEU A 83 -6.65 13.18 10.16
CA LEU A 83 -7.37 14.45 10.31
C LEU A 83 -6.55 15.45 11.14
N GLY A 84 -6.98 16.70 11.16
CA GLY A 84 -6.21 17.83 11.72
C GLY A 84 -5.66 17.65 13.14
N SER A 85 -6.39 17.03 14.08
CA SER A 85 -5.87 16.80 15.44
C SER A 85 -4.76 15.75 15.51
N ALA A 86 -4.72 14.80 14.56
CA ALA A 86 -3.60 13.85 14.46
C ALA A 86 -2.31 14.57 14.06
N PHE A 87 -2.42 15.61 13.21
CA PHE A 87 -1.30 16.49 12.88
C PHE A 87 -0.79 17.25 14.10
N MET A 88 -1.67 17.88 14.88
CA MET A 88 -1.26 18.61 16.09
C MET A 88 -0.59 17.69 17.12
N SER A 89 -1.12 16.48 17.31
CA SER A 89 -0.52 15.47 18.19
C SER A 89 0.85 15.01 17.69
N ALA A 90 1.02 14.88 16.37
CA ALA A 90 2.31 14.53 15.77
C ALA A 90 3.33 15.67 15.91
N GLU A 91 2.96 16.93 15.69
CA GLU A 91 3.84 18.09 15.91
C GLU A 91 4.30 18.15 17.37
N MET A 92 3.37 18.01 18.32
CA MET A 92 3.69 17.98 19.75
C MET A 92 4.61 16.81 20.11
N ALA A 93 4.42 15.64 19.49
CA ALA A 93 5.28 14.48 19.71
C ALA A 93 6.75 14.74 19.31
N LEU A 94 6.98 15.55 18.27
CA LEU A 94 8.35 15.90 17.83
C LEU A 94 9.10 16.71 18.88
N GLU A 95 8.41 17.52 19.68
CA GLU A 95 9.02 18.33 20.74
C GLU A 95 9.67 17.48 21.84
N PHE A 96 9.20 16.24 22.03
CA PHE A 96 9.78 15.29 22.98
C PHE A 96 11.01 14.55 22.45
N LEU A 97 11.27 14.60 21.14
CA LEU A 97 12.43 13.96 20.54
C LEU A 97 13.70 14.84 20.67
N PRO A 98 14.89 14.24 20.81
CA PRO A 98 16.15 14.96 20.67
C PRO A 98 16.24 15.67 19.30
N SER A 99 16.82 16.86 19.25
CA SER A 99 16.92 17.66 18.01
C SER A 99 17.61 16.93 16.86
N GLU A 100 18.55 16.03 17.16
CA GLU A 100 19.22 15.18 16.16
C GLU A 100 18.28 14.15 15.51
N GLN A 101 17.25 13.68 16.22
CA GLN A 101 16.28 12.73 15.68
C GLN A 101 15.17 13.45 14.90
N GLN A 102 14.80 14.66 15.31
CA GLN A 102 13.73 15.44 14.68
C GLN A 102 13.95 15.65 13.16
N GLN A 103 15.21 15.81 12.73
CA GLN A 103 15.55 15.98 11.31
C GLN A 103 15.29 14.73 10.45
N HIS A 104 15.09 13.57 11.08
CA HIS A 104 14.81 12.29 10.44
C HIS A 104 13.32 11.91 10.49
N ILE A 105 12.45 12.77 11.04
CA ILE A 105 11.01 12.51 11.11
C ILE A 105 10.28 13.38 10.09
N TYR A 106 9.43 12.75 9.28
CA TYR A 106 8.73 13.40 8.18
C TYR A 106 7.22 13.22 8.35
N LEU A 107 6.50 14.33 8.53
CA LEU A 107 5.03 14.33 8.53
C LEU A 107 4.53 14.35 7.07
N CYS A 108 3.75 13.34 6.68
CA CYS A 108 3.35 13.12 5.30
C CYS A 108 1.94 13.65 5.01
N ALA A 109 1.81 14.45 3.94
CA ALA A 109 0.53 14.99 3.47
C ALA A 109 -0.29 14.00 2.60
N ALA A 110 0.06 12.71 2.59
CA ALA A 110 -0.62 11.71 1.78
C ALA A 110 -1.97 11.29 2.37
N PRO A 111 -2.96 10.90 1.54
CA PRO A 111 -4.17 10.24 2.03
C PRO A 111 -3.82 9.00 2.85
N LEU A 112 -4.38 8.87 4.05
CA LEU A 112 -3.92 7.89 5.04
C LEU A 112 -3.81 6.46 4.48
N VAL A 113 -4.87 5.95 3.82
CA VAL A 113 -4.91 4.54 3.38
C VAL A 113 -3.98 4.31 2.21
N GLU A 114 -4.17 5.03 1.10
CA GLU A 114 -3.40 4.79 -0.12
C GLU A 114 -1.95 5.22 0.04
N GLY A 115 -1.70 6.32 0.76
CA GLY A 115 -0.37 6.80 1.10
C GLY A 115 0.41 5.82 1.96
N ALA A 116 -0.23 5.19 2.95
CA ALA A 116 0.43 4.16 3.78
C ALA A 116 0.82 2.92 2.97
N ILE A 117 -0.05 2.47 2.08
CA ILE A 117 0.25 1.34 1.19
C ILE A 117 1.43 1.68 0.28
N ALA A 118 1.40 2.85 -0.38
CA ALA A 118 2.47 3.29 -1.26
C ALA A 118 3.80 3.45 -0.52
N ALA A 119 3.77 4.05 0.69
CA ALA A 119 4.93 4.19 1.55
C ALA A 119 5.55 2.84 1.93
N VAL A 120 4.73 1.87 2.36
CA VAL A 120 5.23 0.55 2.78
C VAL A 120 5.83 -0.21 1.61
N VAL A 121 5.22 -0.15 0.42
CA VAL A 121 5.78 -0.79 -0.78
C VAL A 121 7.10 -0.14 -1.18
N ALA A 122 7.20 1.19 -1.13
CA ALA A 122 8.44 1.91 -1.42
C ALA A 122 9.54 1.62 -0.39
N ALA A 123 9.22 1.66 0.91
CA ALA A 123 10.16 1.42 2.01
C ALA A 123 10.66 -0.04 2.04
N ALA A 124 9.86 -1.00 1.56
CA ALA A 124 10.31 -2.40 1.45
C ALA A 124 11.44 -2.59 0.40
N SER A 125 11.62 -1.63 -0.50
CA SER A 125 12.55 -1.74 -1.63
C SER A 125 13.58 -0.60 -1.70
N SER A 126 13.57 0.33 -0.74
CA SER A 126 14.38 1.54 -0.75
C SER A 126 14.68 2.00 0.68
N SER A 127 15.91 2.45 0.92
CA SER A 127 16.30 3.19 2.14
C SER A 127 16.30 4.72 1.92
N ASP A 128 15.90 5.20 0.74
CA ASP A 128 15.75 6.63 0.46
C ASP A 128 14.37 7.14 0.90
N ILE A 129 14.35 7.94 1.97
CA ILE A 129 13.15 8.52 2.54
C ILE A 129 12.43 9.49 1.60
N GLN A 130 13.16 10.21 0.75
CA GLN A 130 12.54 11.16 -0.19
C GLN A 130 11.68 10.40 -1.20
N ARG A 131 12.18 9.27 -1.70
CA ARG A 131 11.42 8.38 -2.58
C ARG A 131 10.15 7.85 -1.90
N VAL A 132 10.24 7.45 -0.63
CA VAL A 132 9.05 6.97 0.12
C VAL A 132 8.03 8.09 0.31
N ILE A 133 8.47 9.31 0.62
CA ILE A 133 7.59 10.49 0.74
C ILE A 133 6.89 10.77 -0.60
N THR A 134 7.63 10.80 -1.71
CA THR A 134 7.07 11.05 -3.05
C THR A 134 6.03 10.00 -3.44
N GLU A 135 6.31 8.71 -3.21
CA GLU A 135 5.34 7.64 -3.47
C GLU A 135 4.10 7.74 -2.57
N ALA A 136 4.26 8.07 -1.29
CA ALA A 136 3.11 8.27 -0.41
C ALA A 136 2.22 9.41 -0.92
N GLN A 137 2.81 10.58 -1.21
CA GLN A 137 2.09 11.78 -1.64
C GLN A 137 1.43 11.61 -3.02
N GLY A 138 2.06 10.87 -3.94
CA GLY A 138 1.53 10.58 -5.26
C GLY A 138 0.27 9.70 -5.28
N ALA A 139 -0.12 9.11 -4.14
CA ALA A 139 -1.25 8.21 -4.06
C ALA A 139 -2.60 8.87 -4.42
N LEU A 140 -2.77 10.17 -4.13
CA LEU A 140 -3.98 10.90 -4.52
C LEU A 140 -4.07 11.06 -6.05
N VAL A 141 -2.96 11.41 -6.67
CA VAL A 141 -2.82 11.57 -8.14
C VAL A 141 -3.19 10.26 -8.82
N ALA A 142 -2.62 9.14 -8.36
CA ALA A 142 -2.96 7.82 -8.89
C ALA A 142 -4.46 7.51 -8.85
N LYS A 143 -5.12 7.80 -7.71
CA LYS A 143 -6.56 7.62 -7.57
C LYS A 143 -7.36 8.58 -8.46
N ALA A 144 -6.96 9.84 -8.57
CA ALA A 144 -7.62 10.83 -9.40
C ALA A 144 -7.56 10.45 -10.90
N THR A 145 -6.39 10.03 -11.38
CA THR A 145 -6.20 9.49 -12.74
C THR A 145 -7.09 8.27 -12.99
N GLN A 146 -7.20 7.33 -12.05
CA GLN A 146 -8.08 6.16 -12.18
C GLN A 146 -9.57 6.52 -12.30
N LEU A 147 -9.98 7.64 -11.71
CA LEU A 147 -11.32 8.20 -11.83
C LEU A 147 -11.52 9.04 -13.09
N GLY A 148 -10.47 9.26 -13.90
CA GLY A 148 -10.51 10.08 -15.10
C GLY A 148 -10.62 11.57 -14.83
N LEU A 149 -10.11 12.04 -13.69
CA LEU A 149 -10.08 13.47 -13.35
C LEU A 149 -8.87 14.13 -14.02
N ASP A 150 -9.09 15.22 -14.77
CA ASP A 150 -8.03 15.99 -15.41
C ASP A 150 -7.12 16.68 -14.37
N GLU A 151 -5.83 16.35 -14.41
CA GLU A 151 -4.84 16.70 -13.37
C GLU A 151 -4.18 18.07 -13.52
N SER A 152 -4.75 18.97 -14.33
CA SER A 152 -4.21 20.32 -14.55
C SER A 152 -4.13 21.19 -13.28
N HIS A 153 -4.64 20.70 -12.14
CA HIS A 153 -4.61 21.36 -10.84
C HIS A 153 -3.92 20.57 -9.70
N LEU A 154 -3.43 19.35 -9.95
CA LEU A 154 -2.83 18.49 -8.91
C LEU A 154 -1.30 18.32 -9.04
N SER A 155 -0.63 19.16 -9.84
CA SER A 155 0.83 19.19 -10.01
C SER A 155 1.56 19.56 -8.71
N LEU A 156 1.58 18.65 -7.74
CA LEU A 156 2.49 18.66 -6.62
C LEU A 156 3.46 17.50 -6.82
N VAL A 157 4.61 17.88 -7.40
CA VAL A 157 5.89 17.20 -7.32
C VAL A 157 5.93 15.80 -7.94
N ILE A 158 5.75 15.73 -9.27
CA ILE A 158 6.51 14.75 -10.05
C ILE A 158 7.83 15.44 -10.37
N SER A 159 8.83 15.24 -9.50
CA SER A 159 10.21 15.48 -9.91
C SER A 159 10.53 14.43 -10.95
N GLU A 160 10.48 14.83 -12.23
CA GLU A 160 11.18 14.10 -13.29
C GLU A 160 12.66 14.07 -12.89
N GLU A 161 13.09 12.99 -12.25
CA GLU A 161 14.52 12.70 -12.19
C GLU A 161 15.00 12.69 -13.65
N PRO A 162 16.04 13.47 -13.97
CA PRO A 162 16.51 13.59 -15.34
C PRO A 162 16.82 12.19 -15.84
N MET A 163 16.27 11.87 -17.01
CA MET A 163 16.63 10.70 -17.79
C MET A 163 18.15 10.66 -17.89
N ILE A 164 18.80 9.80 -17.10
CA ILE A 164 20.20 9.47 -17.33
C ILE A 164 20.16 8.71 -18.64
N ASN A 165 20.52 9.42 -19.71
CA ASN A 165 20.74 8.87 -21.03
C ASN A 165 22.04 8.05 -20.96
N ASP A 166 22.03 7.01 -20.12
CA ASP A 166 23.19 6.13 -19.98
C ASP A 166 23.29 5.35 -21.28
N LYS A 167 24.50 5.33 -21.86
CA LYS A 167 24.81 4.50 -23.02
C LYS A 167 24.97 3.02 -22.61
N GLY A 168 24.14 2.57 -21.67
CA GLY A 168 24.06 1.21 -21.20
C GLY A 168 23.36 0.31 -22.21
N HIS A 169 23.51 -0.99 -22.03
CA HIS A 169 22.77 -1.98 -22.80
C HIS A 169 21.27 -1.84 -22.48
N THR A 170 20.47 -1.50 -23.49
CA THR A 170 19.01 -1.43 -23.39
C THR A 170 18.42 -2.69 -23.99
N SER A 171 17.60 -3.39 -23.19
CA SER A 171 16.82 -4.54 -23.64
C SER A 171 15.33 -4.28 -23.40
N GLN A 172 14.48 -4.96 -24.16
CA GLN A 172 13.02 -4.87 -23.99
C GLN A 172 12.36 -6.22 -24.20
N ILE A 173 11.25 -6.44 -23.50
CA ILE A 173 10.36 -7.59 -23.68
C ILE A 173 8.91 -7.12 -23.83
N ARG A 174 8.11 -7.94 -24.50
CA ARG A 174 6.67 -7.76 -24.63
C ARG A 174 5.96 -8.93 -23.98
N LEU A 175 4.96 -8.64 -23.16
CA LEU A 175 4.20 -9.66 -22.42
C LEU A 175 2.71 -9.34 -22.46
N THR A 176 1.89 -10.39 -22.45
CA THR A 176 0.44 -10.29 -22.26
C THR A 176 0.11 -10.58 -20.80
N VAL A 177 -0.71 -9.73 -20.19
CA VAL A 177 -1.10 -9.90 -18.79
C VAL A 177 -2.26 -10.88 -18.68
N SER A 178 -2.03 -12.01 -18.04
CA SER A 178 -3.04 -13.07 -17.85
C SER A 178 -3.86 -12.92 -16.58
N ASN A 179 -3.39 -12.15 -15.58
CA ASN A 179 -4.10 -11.95 -14.31
C ASN A 179 -5.51 -11.43 -14.56
N ARG A 180 -6.51 -12.08 -13.95
CA ARG A 180 -7.94 -11.77 -14.12
C ARG A 180 -8.27 -10.30 -13.89
N PHE A 181 -7.61 -9.68 -12.91
CA PHE A 181 -7.83 -8.28 -12.56
C PHE A 181 -6.69 -7.36 -13.06
N GLY A 182 -5.75 -7.88 -13.85
CA GLY A 182 -4.60 -7.14 -14.36
C GLY A 182 -3.54 -6.81 -13.30
N LEU A 183 -2.78 -5.74 -13.51
CA LEU A 183 -1.80 -5.24 -12.51
C LEU A 183 -2.49 -4.34 -11.46
N HIS A 184 -3.39 -4.91 -10.66
CA HIS A 184 -3.97 -4.21 -9.50
C HIS A 184 -3.01 -4.23 -8.29
N ALA A 185 -3.36 -3.55 -7.19
CA ALA A 185 -2.52 -3.33 -6.00
C ALA A 185 -1.58 -4.50 -5.62
N ARG A 186 -2.11 -5.72 -5.47
CA ARG A 186 -1.41 -7.03 -5.34
C ARG A 186 -0.19 -7.22 -6.29
N PRO A 187 -0.41 -7.70 -7.53
CA PRO A 187 0.59 -7.85 -8.57
C PRO A 187 1.40 -6.59 -8.86
N ALA A 188 0.81 -5.39 -8.74
CA ALA A 188 1.55 -4.14 -8.91
C ALA A 188 2.65 -3.98 -7.85
N ALA A 189 2.34 -4.23 -6.57
CA ALA A 189 3.32 -4.18 -5.49
C ALA A 189 4.43 -5.22 -5.68
N GLN A 190 4.08 -6.45 -6.11
CA GLN A 190 5.08 -7.47 -6.42
C GLN A 190 5.94 -7.11 -7.63
N PHE A 191 5.34 -6.55 -8.68
CA PHE A 191 6.02 -6.07 -9.88
C PHE A 191 7.04 -4.99 -9.52
N VAL A 192 6.61 -3.99 -8.74
CA VAL A 192 7.44 -2.89 -8.24
C VAL A 192 8.57 -3.40 -7.35
N SER A 193 8.26 -4.29 -6.42
CA SER A 193 9.26 -4.91 -5.54
C SER A 193 10.29 -5.73 -6.32
N CYS A 194 9.89 -6.38 -7.42
CA CYS A 194 10.81 -7.08 -8.29
C CYS A 194 11.70 -6.11 -9.07
N ALA A 195 11.10 -5.08 -9.69
CA ALA A 195 11.81 -4.08 -10.47
C ALA A 195 12.85 -3.32 -9.63
N ALA A 196 12.50 -2.95 -8.40
CA ALA A 196 13.35 -2.17 -7.51
C ALA A 196 14.63 -2.91 -7.01
N ARG A 197 14.76 -4.22 -7.27
CA ARG A 197 15.94 -5.01 -6.88
C ARG A 197 17.14 -4.82 -7.80
N PHE A 198 16.93 -4.24 -8.97
CA PHE A 198 17.93 -4.12 -10.03
C PHE A 198 18.49 -2.69 -10.08
N GLN A 199 19.74 -2.56 -10.54
CA GLN A 199 20.39 -1.27 -10.76
C GLN A 199 19.94 -0.62 -12.07
N SER A 200 19.40 -1.42 -13.00
CA SER A 200 18.86 -0.93 -14.27
C SER A 200 17.69 0.03 -14.07
N GLN A 201 17.62 1.03 -14.94
CA GLN A 201 16.41 1.81 -15.10
C GLN A 201 15.36 0.98 -15.83
N ILE A 202 14.25 0.68 -15.16
CA ILE A 202 13.18 -0.16 -15.71
C ILE A 202 11.93 0.70 -15.93
N GLN A 203 11.41 0.64 -17.14
CA GLN A 203 10.19 1.32 -17.55
C GLN A 203 9.18 0.34 -18.11
N VAL A 204 7.89 0.64 -17.94
CA VAL A 204 6.79 -0.17 -18.46
C VAL A 204 5.73 0.71 -19.09
N ARG A 205 5.07 0.23 -20.13
CA ARG A 205 3.89 0.88 -20.73
C ARG A 205 2.84 -0.13 -21.15
N ASN A 206 1.58 0.29 -21.14
CA ASN A 206 0.46 -0.44 -21.70
C ASN A 206 0.30 -0.07 -23.18
N ILE A 207 0.68 -0.99 -24.08
CA ILE A 207 0.64 -0.72 -25.51
C ILE A 207 -0.76 -0.93 -26.12
N THR A 208 -1.61 -1.73 -25.47
CA THR A 208 -3.02 -1.89 -25.87
C THR A 208 -3.79 -0.60 -25.69
N LYS A 209 -3.45 0.19 -24.65
CA LYS A 209 -4.07 1.48 -24.36
C LYS A 209 -3.28 2.70 -24.84
N GLY A 210 -2.09 2.48 -25.41
CA GLY A 210 -1.23 3.56 -25.90
C GLY A 210 -0.73 4.48 -24.80
N SER A 211 -0.42 3.96 -23.61
CA SER A 211 0.14 4.76 -22.53
C SER A 211 1.60 5.14 -22.81
N GLU A 212 2.04 6.23 -22.17
CA GLU A 212 3.45 6.57 -22.06
C GLU A 212 4.22 5.53 -21.22
N PHE A 213 5.54 5.58 -21.30
CA PHE A 213 6.42 4.84 -20.40
C PHE A 213 6.39 5.45 -19.01
N VAL A 214 6.24 4.58 -18.02
CA VAL A 214 6.27 4.94 -16.60
C VAL A 214 7.31 4.10 -15.88
N ARG A 215 7.72 4.56 -14.70
CA ARG A 215 8.67 3.83 -13.85
C ARG A 215 8.07 2.51 -13.37
N ALA A 216 8.83 1.42 -13.53
CA ALA A 216 8.40 0.08 -13.10
C ALA A 216 8.49 -0.13 -11.58
N ASP A 217 9.16 0.78 -10.87
CA ASP A 217 9.46 0.71 -9.45
C ASP A 217 8.66 1.73 -8.61
N SER A 218 7.57 2.24 -9.20
CA SER A 218 6.59 3.14 -8.59
C SER A 218 5.20 2.51 -8.65
N ILE A 219 4.61 2.21 -7.49
CA ILE A 219 3.30 1.55 -7.41
C ILE A 219 2.18 2.43 -7.97
N ASN A 220 2.27 3.74 -7.73
CA ASN A 220 1.31 4.70 -8.25
C ASN A 220 1.33 4.73 -9.77
N GLN A 221 2.52 4.85 -10.37
CA GLN A 221 2.68 4.90 -11.82
C GLN A 221 2.23 3.61 -12.50
N VAL A 222 2.61 2.45 -11.95
CA VAL A 222 2.18 1.14 -12.47
C VAL A 222 0.65 0.99 -12.37
N ALA A 223 0.04 1.43 -11.27
CA ALA A 223 -1.41 1.38 -11.10
C ALA A 223 -2.16 2.31 -12.09
N MET A 224 -1.56 3.44 -12.47
CA MET A 224 -2.13 4.39 -13.44
C MET A 224 -2.14 3.86 -14.88
N LEU A 225 -1.28 2.89 -15.23
CA LEU A 225 -1.32 2.22 -16.54
C LEU A 225 -2.65 1.49 -16.80
N GLY A 226 -3.40 1.20 -15.73
CA GLY A 226 -4.72 0.58 -15.79
C GLY A 226 -4.70 -0.76 -16.53
N VAL A 227 -3.61 -1.52 -16.45
CA VAL A 227 -3.42 -2.77 -17.20
C VAL A 227 -4.47 -3.80 -16.78
N ARG A 228 -5.20 -4.34 -17.75
CA ARG A 228 -6.25 -5.35 -17.56
C ARG A 228 -5.83 -6.71 -18.12
N GLN A 229 -6.60 -7.74 -17.80
CA GLN A 229 -6.42 -9.06 -18.41
C GLN A 229 -6.48 -8.95 -19.94
N GLY A 230 -5.50 -9.55 -20.61
CA GLY A 230 -5.36 -9.55 -22.06
C GLY A 230 -4.68 -8.31 -22.64
N ASP A 231 -4.43 -7.26 -21.83
CA ASP A 231 -3.61 -6.13 -22.29
C ASP A 231 -2.17 -6.60 -22.52
N GLU A 232 -1.54 -6.04 -23.54
CA GLU A 232 -0.12 -6.18 -23.79
C GLU A 232 0.65 -5.03 -23.14
N ILE A 233 1.77 -5.36 -22.52
CA ILE A 233 2.73 -4.40 -21.96
C ILE A 233 4.10 -4.58 -22.60
N VAL A 234 4.85 -3.49 -22.67
CA VAL A 234 6.27 -3.50 -23.02
C VAL A 234 7.04 -3.04 -21.81
N ILE A 235 8.06 -3.83 -21.44
CA ILE A 235 8.99 -3.52 -20.35
C ILE A 235 10.35 -3.30 -20.99
N THR A 236 10.98 -2.17 -20.66
CA THR A 236 12.32 -1.79 -21.12
C THR A 236 13.22 -1.68 -19.91
N ALA A 237 14.41 -2.25 -19.98
CA ALA A 237 15.44 -2.11 -18.96
C ALA A 237 16.74 -1.59 -19.60
N THR A 238 17.34 -0.58 -18.98
CA THR A 238 18.62 0.00 -19.40
C THR A 238 19.59 -0.04 -18.23
N GLY A 239 20.71 -0.76 -18.39
CA GLY A 239 21.72 -0.90 -17.34
C GLY A 239 22.52 -2.19 -17.44
N SER A 240 23.38 -2.43 -16.46
CA SER A 240 24.30 -3.58 -16.43
C SER A 240 23.61 -4.92 -16.17
N ASP A 241 22.47 -4.90 -15.46
CA ASP A 241 21.66 -6.07 -15.10
C ASP A 241 20.32 -6.11 -15.87
N ALA A 242 20.24 -5.43 -17.02
CA ALA A 242 19.00 -5.26 -17.78
C ALA A 242 18.37 -6.59 -18.20
N GLU A 243 19.16 -7.56 -18.68
CA GLU A 243 18.64 -8.87 -19.09
C GLU A 243 18.13 -9.69 -17.91
N GLU A 244 18.82 -9.64 -16.76
CA GLU A 244 18.42 -10.32 -15.53
C GLU A 244 17.12 -9.73 -14.98
N ALA A 245 16.99 -8.40 -15.00
CA ALA A 245 15.79 -7.68 -14.60
C ALA A 245 14.57 -8.09 -15.44
N LEU A 246 14.72 -8.12 -16.77
CA LEU A 246 13.66 -8.51 -17.68
C LEU A 246 13.28 -9.98 -17.51
N ALA A 247 14.24 -10.88 -17.32
CA ALA A 247 13.98 -12.30 -17.06
C ALA A 247 13.21 -12.53 -15.75
N ALA A 248 13.57 -11.80 -14.69
CA ALA A 248 12.87 -11.86 -13.41
C ALA A 248 11.42 -11.35 -13.52
N LEU A 249 11.21 -10.21 -14.19
CA LEU A 249 9.87 -9.66 -14.41
C LEU A 249 9.02 -10.54 -15.32
N GLN A 250 9.61 -11.13 -16.36
CA GLN A 250 8.94 -12.10 -17.22
C GLN A 250 8.49 -13.33 -16.41
N THR A 251 9.36 -13.86 -15.56
CA THR A 251 9.04 -15.01 -14.70
C THR A 251 7.90 -14.67 -13.75
N LEU A 252 7.93 -13.48 -13.15
CA LEU A 252 6.88 -13.03 -12.24
C LEU A 252 5.51 -12.91 -12.92
N ILE A 253 5.46 -12.31 -14.12
CA ILE A 253 4.22 -12.16 -14.89
C ILE A 253 3.70 -13.51 -15.38
N THR A 254 4.58 -14.37 -15.90
CA THR A 254 4.20 -15.70 -16.42
C THR A 254 3.78 -16.69 -15.33
N SER A 255 4.31 -16.54 -14.11
CA SER A 255 3.85 -17.25 -12.92
C SER A 255 2.60 -16.63 -12.26
N ASN A 256 1.97 -15.66 -12.93
CA ASN A 256 0.74 -15.01 -12.48
C ASN A 256 0.86 -14.39 -11.07
N PHE A 257 2.04 -13.93 -10.68
CA PHE A 257 2.31 -13.31 -9.37
C PHE A 257 1.99 -14.22 -8.17
N GLY A 258 1.98 -15.54 -8.39
CA GLY A 258 1.58 -16.53 -7.38
C GLY A 258 0.09 -16.46 -7.00
N GLU A 259 -0.75 -15.79 -7.79
CA GLU A 259 -2.18 -15.73 -7.55
C GLU A 259 -2.87 -17.00 -8.11
N ASP A 260 -3.54 -17.74 -7.24
CA ASP A 260 -4.43 -18.82 -7.63
C ASP A 260 -5.64 -18.26 -8.38
N ASN A 261 -5.86 -18.71 -9.62
CA ASN A 261 -7.07 -18.40 -10.42
C ASN A 261 -8.35 -19.05 -9.85
N THR A 262 -8.35 -19.40 -8.57
CA THR A 262 -9.51 -19.96 -7.91
C THR A 262 -10.53 -18.84 -7.81
N PRO A 263 -11.71 -18.97 -8.43
CA PRO A 263 -12.77 -17.97 -8.26
C PRO A 263 -13.01 -17.78 -6.76
N PRO A 264 -13.35 -16.56 -6.30
CA PRO A 264 -13.70 -16.36 -4.90
C PRO A 264 -14.71 -17.43 -4.53
N HIS A 265 -14.42 -18.17 -3.45
CA HIS A 265 -15.38 -19.10 -2.88
C HIS A 265 -16.65 -18.27 -2.71
N HIS A 266 -17.68 -18.58 -3.51
CA HIS A 266 -18.98 -18.00 -3.26
C HIS A 266 -19.25 -18.21 -1.76
N PRO A 267 -19.77 -17.22 -1.02
CA PRO A 267 -20.36 -17.52 0.26
C PRO A 267 -21.25 -18.73 0.00
N ILE A 268 -20.96 -19.83 0.71
CA ILE A 268 -21.69 -21.09 0.56
C ILE A 268 -23.14 -20.67 0.56
N THR A 269 -23.82 -20.72 -0.58
CA THR A 269 -25.25 -20.47 -0.62
C THR A 269 -25.78 -21.46 0.40
N PRO A 270 -26.38 -21.02 1.51
CA PRO A 270 -26.94 -21.98 2.45
C PRO A 270 -27.81 -22.87 1.59
N SER A 271 -27.51 -24.18 1.60
CA SER A 271 -28.33 -25.16 0.88
C SER A 271 -29.76 -24.81 1.22
N PRO A 272 -30.68 -24.68 0.24
CA PRO A 272 -32.04 -24.28 0.51
C PRO A 272 -32.54 -25.13 1.67
N HIS A 273 -32.71 -24.51 2.84
CA HIS A 273 -33.21 -25.22 4.00
C HIS A 273 -34.55 -25.77 3.55
N LEU A 274 -34.68 -27.10 3.51
CA LEU A 274 -35.98 -27.71 3.33
C LEU A 274 -36.92 -27.01 4.32
N PRO A 275 -38.13 -26.60 3.91
CA PRO A 275 -39.07 -25.98 4.82
C PRO A 275 -39.21 -26.90 6.03
N ILE A 276 -38.81 -26.39 7.19
CA ILE A 276 -38.98 -27.08 8.47
C ILE A 276 -40.47 -27.28 8.61
N ALA A 277 -40.92 -28.53 8.58
CA ALA A 277 -42.31 -28.86 8.81
C ALA A 277 -42.73 -28.26 10.17
N PRO A 278 -43.90 -27.61 10.26
CA PRO A 278 -44.34 -26.97 11.49
C PRO A 278 -44.38 -28.01 12.63
N SER A 279 -43.64 -27.72 13.70
CA SER A 279 -43.72 -28.48 14.94
C SER A 279 -45.08 -28.22 15.61
N PRO A 280 -45.70 -29.22 16.27
CA PRO A 280 -47.02 -29.08 16.86
C PRO A 280 -47.04 -28.01 17.97
N HIS A 281 -48.06 -27.17 17.92
CA HIS A 281 -48.25 -25.94 18.69
C HIS A 281 -48.39 -26.13 20.22
N LEU A 282 -47.89 -25.18 21.01
CA LEU A 282 -48.41 -24.88 22.36
C LEU A 282 -49.33 -23.65 22.32
N PRO A 283 -50.40 -23.58 23.13
CA PRO A 283 -51.54 -22.67 22.92
C PRO A 283 -51.32 -21.18 23.28
N THR A 284 -50.11 -20.75 23.62
CA THR A 284 -49.88 -19.44 24.26
C THR A 284 -48.90 -18.50 23.54
N SER A 285 -48.50 -18.78 22.30
CA SER A 285 -47.66 -17.85 21.53
C SER A 285 -48.34 -17.36 20.25
N LEU A 286 -48.45 -16.03 20.10
CA LEU A 286 -48.80 -15.41 18.82
C LEU A 286 -47.57 -15.39 17.91
N GLN A 287 -47.73 -15.88 16.68
CA GLN A 287 -46.69 -15.90 15.65
C GLN A 287 -46.98 -14.85 14.60
N GLY A 288 -46.07 -13.89 14.41
CA GLY A 288 -46.15 -12.91 13.32
C GLY A 288 -45.75 -13.52 11.98
N ILE A 289 -46.44 -13.15 10.90
CA ILE A 289 -46.08 -13.52 9.53
C ILE A 289 -45.25 -12.38 8.93
N PRO A 290 -44.02 -12.64 8.43
CA PRO A 290 -43.21 -11.60 7.80
C PRO A 290 -43.85 -11.17 6.47
N ALA A 291 -43.99 -9.86 6.27
CA ALA A 291 -44.54 -9.30 5.03
C ALA A 291 -43.52 -9.24 3.88
N SER A 292 -42.22 -9.37 4.16
CA SER A 292 -41.17 -9.55 3.15
C SER A 292 -39.93 -10.25 3.74
N PRO A 293 -39.10 -10.92 2.91
CA PRO A 293 -37.82 -11.46 3.34
C PRO A 293 -36.78 -10.32 3.40
N GLY A 294 -36.53 -9.81 4.60
CA GLY A 294 -35.42 -8.89 4.89
C GLY A 294 -34.39 -9.54 5.83
N ILE A 295 -33.13 -9.09 5.73
CA ILE A 295 -32.03 -9.50 6.62
C ILE A 295 -31.95 -8.50 7.78
N ALA A 296 -31.91 -8.99 9.02
CA ALA A 296 -31.56 -8.19 10.19
C ALA A 296 -30.02 -8.19 10.35
N ILE A 297 -29.44 -7.00 10.53
CA ILE A 297 -28.00 -6.80 10.80
C ILE A 297 -27.80 -6.74 12.31
#